data_AF-A0A4R5CA66-F1
#
_entry.id   AF-A0A4R5CA66-F1
#
_cell.length_a   1.000
_cell.length_b   1.000
_cell.length_c   1.000
_cell.angle_alpha   90.00
_cell.angle_beta   90.00
_cell.angle_gamma   90.00
#
_symmetry.space_group_name_H-M   'P 1'
#
loop_
_entity.id
_entity.type
_entity.pdbx_description
1 polymer ?
#
loop_
_entity_poly.entity_id
_entity_poly.type
_entity_poly.pdbx_seq_one_letter_code
_entity_poly.pdbx_strand_id
1 'polypeptide(L)'
;MKSFFLPLILFVFSLKNLHAQDIETTIKEQSSTVRPKESLNYFVEFGLNVIDNGRTKSPFDSERLEFKNPFFISLEHKSKSNFSIALRFSSNEIRVKSEDRSYFGLDLSGRYYFDDYIFKNKDIDTYVGLGLGRFYLQNGGNNTFNVSFGGRYWFSKSFAVSFQSNGKLALDPINPDVQNYYQYNFGIVWRTNFKKVTPSHKSVNSELKLLEDQKKMGQIAEKVADKIIEKMAKNEAKKDKLAQAIVSSSNNKTELDPNTSARILASRSDYGGNWYISVSKKNGSKIFNNVLHSTNFPSLDDNTMWISDDKKGTWLKCKIDLNLFDGTFSATSEPNVFDKGTVTITEGKIEKGAALSKTGHIVDKISFKAQFSYDPNNVLIFEGHKSTGQEVDEY
;
A
#
# COMPACT_ATOMS: atom_id res chain seq x y z
N MET A 1 48.30 1.99 -7.84
CA MET A 1 47.41 1.00 -8.48
C MET A 1 46.21 1.73 -9.05
N LYS A 2 45.86 1.45 -10.30
CA LYS A 2 44.82 2.12 -11.09
C LYS A 2 43.43 1.61 -10.67
N SER A 3 42.44 2.50 -10.49
CA SER A 3 41.12 2.31 -11.10
C SER A 3 40.38 3.64 -11.21
N PHE A 4 39.89 3.90 -12.42
CA PHE A 4 39.05 5.01 -12.86
C PHE A 4 37.70 5.04 -12.13
N PHE A 5 37.15 6.24 -11.87
CA PHE A 5 35.82 6.61 -12.38
C PHE A 5 35.66 8.14 -12.40
N LEU A 6 35.18 8.62 -13.54
CA LEU A 6 35.11 10.00 -14.02
C LEU A 6 33.86 10.72 -13.44
N PRO A 7 33.92 12.04 -13.17
CA PRO A 7 32.75 12.84 -12.78
C PRO A 7 31.99 13.33 -14.02
N LEU A 8 30.65 13.41 -13.98
CA LEU A 8 29.92 14.21 -14.98
C LEU A 8 28.52 14.72 -14.52
N ILE A 9 28.52 16.00 -14.13
CA ILE A 9 27.64 17.10 -14.57
C ILE A 9 26.20 17.16 -14.03
N LEU A 10 26.06 18.09 -13.07
CA LEU A 10 24.94 19.02 -12.88
C LEU A 10 24.24 19.43 -14.18
N PHE A 11 22.92 19.27 -14.26
CA PHE A 11 22.09 20.17 -15.06
C PHE A 11 20.80 20.52 -14.31
N VAL A 12 20.90 21.58 -13.51
CA VAL A 12 19.76 22.38 -13.07
C VAL A 12 19.36 23.25 -14.26
N PHE A 13 18.29 22.89 -14.98
CA PHE A 13 17.70 23.83 -15.94
C PHE A 13 16.91 24.89 -15.14
N SER A 14 17.56 26.04 -15.01
CA SER A 14 16.92 27.33 -14.76
C SER A 14 15.95 27.64 -15.89
N LEU A 15 14.66 27.72 -15.56
CA LEU A 15 13.67 28.44 -16.36
C LEU A 15 13.97 29.93 -16.23
N LYS A 16 14.51 30.55 -17.29
CA LYS A 16 14.07 31.84 -17.87
C LYS A 16 15.05 32.39 -18.91
N ASN A 17 14.46 32.94 -19.97
CA ASN A 17 14.99 33.83 -21.01
C ASN A 17 15.79 33.17 -22.14
N LEU A 18 15.10 32.90 -23.25
CA LEU A 18 15.55 33.40 -24.55
C LEU A 18 14.33 33.81 -25.39
N HIS A 19 14.29 35.10 -25.70
CA HIS A 19 13.31 35.73 -26.58
C HIS A 19 13.51 35.30 -28.04
N ALA A 20 12.40 35.36 -28.78
CA ALA A 20 12.34 35.24 -30.23
C ALA A 20 13.23 36.29 -30.94
N GLN A 21 13.94 35.86 -31.98
CA GLN A 21 14.32 36.74 -33.08
C GLN A 21 14.40 35.94 -34.38
N ASP A 22 13.57 36.34 -35.34
CA ASP A 22 13.45 35.79 -36.68
C ASP A 22 14.73 36.04 -37.49
N ILE A 23 15.21 35.01 -38.20
CA ILE A 23 16.06 35.17 -39.39
C ILE A 23 15.57 34.19 -40.45
N GLU A 24 15.01 34.77 -41.51
CA GLU A 24 14.65 34.13 -42.77
C GLU A 24 15.95 33.91 -43.58
N THR A 25 16.21 32.69 -44.06
CA THR A 25 17.13 32.47 -45.19
C THR A 25 16.84 31.16 -45.93
N THR A 26 16.84 31.29 -47.25
CA THR A 26 16.34 30.39 -48.29
C THR A 26 17.29 29.23 -48.65
N ILE A 27 16.73 28.17 -49.27
CA ILE A 27 17.32 27.16 -50.18
C ILE A 27 17.75 25.82 -49.56
N LYS A 28 16.93 24.77 -49.68
CA LYS A 28 16.95 23.72 -50.74
C LYS A 28 15.97 22.61 -50.38
N GLU A 29 15.04 22.28 -51.28
CA GLU A 29 14.21 21.07 -51.19
C GLU A 29 15.12 19.82 -51.24
N GLN A 30 15.49 19.32 -50.06
CA GLN A 30 15.75 17.90 -49.88
C GLN A 30 14.47 17.30 -49.36
N SER A 31 13.87 16.43 -50.18
CA SER A 31 12.77 15.54 -49.88
C SER A 31 13.10 14.62 -48.70
N SER A 32 13.12 15.19 -47.50
CA SER A 32 12.88 14.44 -46.28
C SER A 32 11.41 14.02 -46.37
N THR A 33 11.18 12.71 -46.40
CA THR A 33 9.84 12.14 -46.25
C THR A 33 9.23 12.69 -44.96
N VAL A 34 8.46 13.77 -45.08
CA VAL A 34 7.67 14.34 -44.00
C VAL A 34 6.74 13.23 -43.55
N ARG A 35 7.05 12.65 -42.38
CA ARG A 35 6.23 11.59 -41.78
C ARG A 35 4.80 12.11 -41.68
N PRO A 36 3.79 11.32 -42.04
CA PRO A 36 2.41 11.73 -41.85
C PRO A 36 2.21 12.03 -40.36
N LYS A 37 1.81 13.27 -40.08
CA LYS A 37 1.52 13.83 -38.75
C LYS A 37 0.81 12.81 -37.86
N GLU A 38 1.55 12.23 -36.92
CA GLU A 38 1.16 11.03 -36.18
C GLU A 38 -0.16 11.20 -35.41
N SER A 39 -0.95 10.12 -35.37
CA SER A 39 -2.26 10.07 -34.73
C SER A 39 -2.13 10.14 -33.21
N LEU A 40 -3.11 10.76 -32.54
CA LEU A 40 -3.23 10.57 -31.10
C LEU A 40 -3.61 9.12 -30.85
N ASN A 41 -2.88 8.49 -29.93
CA ASN A 41 -3.06 7.08 -29.61
C ASN A 41 -3.37 6.94 -28.12
N TYR A 42 -4.35 6.09 -27.82
CA TYR A 42 -4.56 5.60 -26.47
C TYR A 42 -4.05 4.17 -26.39
N PHE A 43 -3.41 3.86 -25.28
CA PHE A 43 -2.90 2.53 -24.99
C PHE A 43 -3.54 2.02 -23.70
N VAL A 44 -3.95 0.76 -23.74
CA VAL A 44 -4.32 -0.01 -22.57
C VAL A 44 -3.28 -1.10 -22.42
N GLU A 45 -2.65 -1.18 -21.27
CA GLU A 45 -1.61 -2.15 -20.98
C GLU A 45 -2.01 -2.94 -19.75
N PHE A 46 -1.82 -4.26 -19.77
CA PHE A 46 -2.04 -5.12 -18.61
C PHE A 46 -0.97 -6.21 -18.57
N GLY A 47 -0.64 -6.68 -17.37
CA GLY A 47 0.33 -7.76 -17.25
C GLY A 47 0.86 -7.91 -15.85
N LEU A 48 2.11 -8.36 -15.77
CA LEU A 48 2.77 -8.77 -14.55
C LEU A 48 3.55 -7.63 -13.90
N ASN A 49 3.46 -7.56 -12.57
CA ASN A 49 4.09 -6.54 -11.75
C ASN A 49 5.05 -7.17 -10.75
N VAL A 50 6.35 -7.09 -11.01
CA VAL A 50 7.40 -7.61 -10.12
C VAL A 50 7.95 -6.44 -9.29
N ILE A 51 8.15 -6.66 -7.99
CA ILE A 51 8.76 -5.66 -7.11
C ILE A 51 10.05 -6.21 -6.55
N ASP A 52 11.11 -5.43 -6.65
CA ASP A 52 12.34 -5.65 -5.92
C ASP A 52 12.41 -4.60 -4.81
N ASN A 53 12.12 -5.03 -3.57
CA ASN A 53 12.13 -4.14 -2.42
C ASN A 53 13.52 -3.94 -1.80
N GLY A 54 14.57 -4.50 -2.42
CA GLY A 54 15.99 -4.18 -2.27
C GLY A 54 16.63 -4.43 -0.91
N ARG A 55 15.90 -4.29 0.20
CA ARG A 55 16.26 -4.42 1.64
C ARG A 55 17.64 -3.90 2.08
N THR A 56 18.38 -3.27 1.20
CA THR A 56 19.76 -2.85 1.32
C THR A 56 19.88 -1.46 0.69
N LYS A 57 20.99 -0.77 0.98
CA LYS A 57 21.29 0.52 0.35
C LYS A 57 21.70 0.39 -1.12
N SER A 58 21.89 -0.84 -1.63
CA SER A 58 22.28 -1.07 -3.02
C SER A 58 21.08 -0.90 -3.94
N PRO A 59 21.23 -0.17 -5.06
CA PRO A 59 20.17 -0.02 -6.05
C PRO A 59 19.90 -1.31 -6.86
N PHE A 60 20.68 -2.36 -6.68
CA PHE A 60 20.46 -3.65 -7.33
C PHE A 60 20.83 -4.75 -6.34
N ASP A 61 19.82 -5.34 -5.72
CA ASP A 61 19.98 -6.54 -4.90
C ASP A 61 18.94 -7.56 -5.38
N SER A 62 19.30 -8.28 -6.46
CA SER A 62 18.41 -9.23 -7.14
C SER A 62 18.12 -10.50 -6.33
N GLU A 63 18.47 -10.55 -5.05
CA GLU A 63 18.31 -11.73 -4.22
C GLU A 63 16.83 -12.07 -3.94
N ARG A 64 15.90 -11.10 -3.99
CA ARG A 64 14.46 -11.34 -3.75
C ARG A 64 13.54 -10.49 -4.62
N LEU A 65 13.04 -11.10 -5.69
CA LEU A 65 11.92 -10.57 -6.47
C LEU A 65 10.59 -11.01 -5.85
N GLU A 66 9.73 -10.05 -5.55
CA GLU A 66 8.40 -10.26 -4.99
C GLU A 66 7.38 -10.44 -6.13
N PHE A 67 6.68 -11.59 -6.12
CA PHE A 67 5.79 -12.02 -7.20
C PHE A 67 4.61 -12.84 -6.67
N LYS A 68 3.67 -12.19 -5.99
CA LYS A 68 2.45 -12.83 -5.47
C LYS A 68 1.25 -11.93 -5.68
N ASN A 69 0.23 -12.42 -6.40
CA ASN A 69 -0.81 -11.61 -7.03
C ASN A 69 -0.30 -10.41 -7.86
N PRO A 70 0.70 -10.62 -8.76
CA PRO A 70 1.50 -9.54 -9.33
C PRO A 70 0.87 -9.02 -10.62
N PHE A 71 -0.15 -8.16 -10.54
CA PHE A 71 -0.78 -7.59 -11.73
C PHE A 71 -0.65 -6.08 -11.84
N PHE A 72 -0.70 -5.54 -13.05
CA PHE A 72 -0.90 -4.12 -13.28
C PHE A 72 -1.82 -3.87 -14.47
N ILE A 73 -2.41 -2.68 -14.48
CA ILE A 73 -3.16 -2.11 -15.60
C ILE A 73 -2.68 -0.67 -15.79
N SER A 74 -2.44 -0.25 -17.02
CA SER A 74 -2.07 1.13 -17.35
C SER A 74 -2.91 1.66 -18.50
N LEU A 75 -3.32 2.93 -18.35
CA LEU A 75 -3.98 3.71 -19.38
C LEU A 75 -3.04 4.84 -19.78
N GLU A 76 -2.71 4.92 -21.05
CA GLU A 76 -1.80 5.94 -21.58
C GLU A 76 -2.45 6.72 -22.71
N HIS A 77 -2.21 8.02 -22.71
CA HIS A 77 -2.52 8.92 -23.81
C HIS A 77 -1.22 9.50 -24.37
N LYS A 78 -0.87 9.13 -25.61
CA LYS A 78 0.25 9.74 -26.35
C LYS A 78 -0.28 10.88 -27.21
N SER A 79 0.31 12.04 -27.02
CA SER A 79 0.03 13.24 -27.81
C SER A 79 0.60 13.11 -29.22
N LYS A 80 0.38 14.12 -30.07
CA LYS A 80 1.03 14.19 -31.39
C LYS A 80 2.54 14.48 -31.29
N SER A 81 2.98 14.96 -30.14
CA SER A 81 4.40 15.03 -29.78
C SER A 81 4.87 13.68 -29.25
N ASN A 82 6.19 13.51 -29.13
CA ASN A 82 6.78 12.32 -28.50
C ASN A 82 6.51 12.21 -26.99
N PHE A 83 5.48 12.88 -26.47
CA PHE A 83 5.10 12.86 -25.06
C PHE A 83 3.81 12.09 -24.84
N SER A 84 3.75 11.35 -23.74
CA SER A 84 2.53 10.70 -23.25
C SER A 84 2.32 10.94 -21.76
N ILE A 85 1.07 10.80 -21.33
CA ILE A 85 0.71 10.71 -19.91
C ILE A 85 0.13 9.33 -19.67
N ALA A 86 0.58 8.64 -18.63
CA ALA A 86 0.14 7.31 -18.27
C ALA A 86 -0.28 7.25 -16.79
N LEU A 87 -1.48 6.71 -16.56
CA LEU A 87 -1.97 6.30 -15.26
C LEU A 87 -1.77 4.79 -15.12
N ARG A 88 -1.25 4.31 -14.00
CA ARG A 88 -1.04 2.89 -13.73
C ARG A 88 -1.59 2.51 -12.36
N PHE A 89 -2.30 1.38 -12.34
CA PHE A 89 -2.70 0.65 -11.14
C PHE A 89 -1.87 -0.62 -11.08
N SER A 90 -1.36 -0.97 -9.90
CA SER A 90 -0.55 -2.17 -9.70
C SER A 90 -0.88 -2.85 -8.38
N SER A 91 -0.73 -4.17 -8.35
CA SER A 91 -0.88 -4.99 -7.15
C SER A 91 0.26 -6.00 -7.08
N ASN A 92 0.62 -6.37 -5.86
CA ASN A 92 1.54 -7.45 -5.53
C ASN A 92 1.37 -7.82 -4.04
N GLU A 93 2.20 -8.71 -3.55
CA GLU A 93 2.47 -8.90 -2.14
C GLU A 93 3.97 -8.70 -1.95
N ILE A 94 4.36 -7.90 -0.95
CA ILE A 94 5.76 -7.64 -0.66
C ILE A 94 6.04 -8.05 0.77
N ARG A 95 7.23 -8.61 1.02
CA ARG A 95 7.59 -8.98 2.39
C ARG A 95 8.28 -7.83 3.10
N VAL A 96 7.66 -7.36 4.18
CA VAL A 96 8.13 -6.28 5.05
C VAL A 96 8.41 -6.86 6.43
N LYS A 97 9.61 -6.66 6.98
CA LYS A 97 9.98 -7.15 8.33
C LYS A 97 9.63 -8.64 8.58
N SER A 98 9.79 -9.47 7.54
CA SER A 98 9.47 -10.92 7.54
C SER A 98 7.99 -11.30 7.44
N GLU A 99 7.08 -10.34 7.25
CA GLU A 99 5.66 -10.58 6.97
C GLU A 99 5.33 -10.26 5.52
N ASP A 100 4.57 -11.12 4.85
CA ASP A 100 4.04 -10.81 3.52
C ASP A 100 2.86 -9.84 3.65
N ARG A 101 2.88 -8.73 2.90
CA ARG A 101 1.87 -7.67 2.96
C ARG A 101 1.34 -7.34 1.57
N SER A 102 0.03 -7.19 1.45
CA SER A 102 -0.60 -6.76 0.20
C SER A 102 -0.13 -5.36 -0.19
N TYR A 103 0.26 -5.21 -1.44
CA TYR A 103 0.71 -3.98 -2.06
C TYR A 103 -0.31 -3.54 -3.11
N PHE A 104 -0.67 -2.26 -3.07
CA PHE A 104 -1.42 -1.59 -4.13
C PHE A 104 -0.74 -0.28 -4.50
N GLY A 105 -0.46 -0.05 -5.78
CA GLY A 105 0.21 1.15 -6.27
C GLY A 105 -0.65 1.89 -7.29
N LEU A 106 -0.67 3.22 -7.18
CA LEU A 106 -1.25 4.14 -8.14
C LEU A 106 -0.16 5.11 -8.61
N ASP A 107 0.14 5.13 -9.91
CA ASP A 107 1.19 5.98 -10.49
C ASP A 107 0.65 6.83 -11.63
N LEU A 108 1.03 8.11 -11.63
CA LEU A 108 0.86 9.03 -12.74
C LEU A 108 2.24 9.40 -13.30
N SER A 109 2.46 9.20 -14.60
CA SER A 109 3.76 9.45 -15.23
C SER A 109 3.63 10.21 -16.55
N GLY A 110 4.52 11.17 -16.77
CA GLY A 110 4.82 11.71 -18.09
C GLY A 110 5.95 10.90 -18.72
N ARG A 111 5.84 10.56 -20.00
CA ARG A 111 6.86 9.80 -20.73
C ARG A 111 7.26 10.54 -22.00
N TYR A 112 8.54 10.45 -22.34
CA TYR A 112 9.11 10.95 -23.58
C TYR A 112 9.67 9.79 -24.40
N TYR A 113 9.19 9.66 -25.63
CA TYR A 113 9.58 8.66 -26.61
C TYR A 113 10.76 9.16 -27.44
N PHE A 114 11.81 8.35 -27.52
CA PHE A 114 13.05 8.69 -28.23
C PHE A 114 13.53 7.57 -29.16
N ASP A 115 12.70 6.54 -29.39
CA ASP A 115 12.96 5.43 -30.32
C ASP A 115 13.48 5.90 -31.68
N ASP A 116 12.88 6.95 -32.23
CA ASP A 116 13.27 7.58 -33.48
C ASP A 116 14.74 7.99 -33.56
N TYR A 117 15.35 8.37 -32.44
CA TYR A 117 16.74 8.81 -32.40
C TYR A 117 17.72 7.63 -32.39
N ILE A 118 17.29 6.46 -31.90
CA ILE A 118 18.16 5.30 -31.66
C ILE A 118 17.93 4.21 -32.70
N PHE A 119 16.69 3.75 -32.88
CA PHE A 119 16.38 2.52 -33.61
C PHE A 119 15.93 2.76 -35.05
N LYS A 120 15.48 3.99 -35.39
CA LYS A 120 14.95 4.35 -36.72
C LYS A 120 13.98 3.29 -37.30
N ASN A 121 13.22 2.62 -36.43
CA ASN A 121 12.29 1.54 -36.74
C ASN A 121 10.92 1.88 -36.14
N LYS A 122 9.84 1.41 -36.77
CA LYS A 122 8.44 1.60 -36.36
C LYS A 122 7.94 0.53 -35.39
N ASP A 123 8.65 -0.58 -35.24
CA ASP A 123 8.19 -1.71 -34.44
C ASP A 123 8.63 -1.61 -32.98
N ILE A 124 9.53 -0.70 -32.65
CA ILE A 124 10.08 -0.54 -31.31
C ILE A 124 9.79 0.87 -30.83
N ASP A 125 9.06 0.98 -29.72
CA ASP A 125 8.98 2.23 -28.97
C ASP A 125 9.95 2.15 -27.78
N THR A 126 10.67 3.22 -27.49
CA THR A 126 11.49 3.35 -26.28
C THR A 126 11.28 4.69 -25.64
N TYR A 127 11.14 4.71 -24.32
CA TYR A 127 10.80 5.90 -23.58
C TYR A 127 11.46 5.96 -22.22
N VAL A 128 11.63 7.20 -21.76
CA VAL A 128 11.95 7.54 -20.38
C VAL A 128 10.77 8.29 -19.81
N GLY A 129 10.53 8.17 -18.51
CA GLY A 129 9.44 8.87 -17.88
C GLY A 129 9.74 9.27 -16.45
N LEU A 130 9.06 10.33 -16.02
CA LEU A 130 9.06 10.81 -14.65
C LEU A 130 7.61 10.82 -14.16
N GLY A 131 7.41 10.48 -12.90
CA GLY A 131 6.08 10.38 -12.36
C GLY A 131 6.01 10.55 -10.86
N LEU A 132 4.78 10.68 -10.39
CA LEU A 132 4.44 10.64 -8.98
C LEU A 132 3.57 9.41 -8.75
N GLY A 133 3.74 8.78 -7.61
CA GLY A 133 2.97 7.62 -7.22
C GLY A 133 2.56 7.67 -5.77
N ARG A 134 1.66 6.77 -5.42
CA ARG A 134 1.40 6.38 -4.05
C ARG A 134 1.18 4.89 -4.02
N PHE A 135 1.82 4.22 -3.08
CA PHE A 135 1.50 2.85 -2.76
C PHE A 135 0.88 2.73 -1.38
N TYR A 136 0.17 1.63 -1.17
CA TYR A 136 -0.56 1.32 0.04
C TYR A 136 -0.23 -0.10 0.47
N LEU A 137 0.06 -0.25 1.75
CA LEU A 137 0.15 -1.50 2.50
C LEU A 137 -0.94 -1.47 3.58
N GLN A 138 -1.26 -2.62 4.20
CA GLN A 138 -2.31 -2.72 5.23
C GLN A 138 -2.17 -1.66 6.35
N ASN A 139 -0.95 -1.32 6.76
CA ASN A 139 -0.68 -0.38 7.85
C ASN A 139 -0.07 0.96 7.39
N GLY A 140 -0.35 1.39 6.15
CA GLY A 140 0.08 2.68 5.61
C GLY A 140 0.86 2.54 4.30
N GLY A 141 1.34 3.66 3.75
CA GLY A 141 2.07 3.65 2.48
C GLY A 141 2.65 5.01 2.14
N ASN A 142 3.54 5.06 1.15
CA ASN A 142 4.30 6.26 0.83
C ASN A 142 3.88 6.86 -0.50
N ASN A 143 3.99 8.18 -0.57
CA ASN A 143 4.08 8.87 -1.85
C ASN A 143 5.47 8.59 -2.45
N THR A 144 5.55 8.49 -3.77
CA THR A 144 6.80 8.19 -4.46
C THR A 144 7.05 9.15 -5.61
N PHE A 145 8.31 9.48 -5.84
CA PHE A 145 8.77 10.00 -7.11
C PHE A 145 9.34 8.85 -7.93
N ASN A 146 8.88 8.71 -9.17
CA ASN A 146 9.16 7.57 -10.01
C ASN A 146 10.01 8.02 -11.20
N VAL A 147 11.15 7.36 -11.40
CA VAL A 147 11.93 7.45 -12.63
C VAL A 147 11.73 6.15 -13.38
N SER A 148 11.39 6.24 -14.66
CA SER A 148 11.04 5.07 -15.47
C SER A 148 11.80 5.03 -16.78
N PHE A 149 12.13 3.81 -17.19
CA PHE A 149 12.67 3.48 -18.50
C PHE A 149 11.89 2.28 -19.02
N GLY A 150 11.49 2.30 -20.28
CA GLY A 150 10.73 1.21 -20.84
C GLY A 150 10.75 1.18 -22.36
N GLY A 151 10.24 0.08 -22.89
CA GLY A 151 10.10 -0.12 -24.32
C GLY A 151 8.97 -1.06 -24.66
N ARG A 152 8.54 -1.00 -25.92
CA ARG A 152 7.49 -1.83 -26.48
C ARG A 152 7.94 -2.40 -27.81
N TYR A 153 7.61 -3.66 -28.07
CA TYR A 153 7.78 -4.29 -29.36
C TYR A 153 6.41 -4.60 -29.97
N TRP A 154 6.10 -3.95 -31.08
CA TRP A 154 4.87 -4.12 -31.86
C TRP A 154 4.98 -5.34 -32.77
N PHE A 155 4.39 -6.45 -32.36
CA PHE A 155 4.24 -7.63 -33.22
C PHE A 155 3.00 -7.54 -34.13
N SER A 156 2.19 -6.48 -33.99
CA SER A 156 1.07 -6.20 -34.89
C SER A 156 0.73 -4.71 -34.93
N LYS A 157 -0.21 -4.35 -35.81
CA LYS A 157 -0.73 -2.97 -35.89
C LYS A 157 -1.52 -2.52 -34.66
N SER A 158 -1.87 -3.40 -33.74
CA SER A 158 -2.72 -3.08 -32.59
C SER A 158 -2.19 -3.60 -31.26
N PHE A 159 -1.24 -4.53 -31.28
CA PHE A 159 -0.70 -5.19 -30.10
C PHE A 159 0.81 -5.13 -30.04
N ALA A 160 1.32 -4.90 -28.84
CA ALA A 160 2.73 -4.97 -28.49
C ALA A 160 2.94 -5.73 -27.19
N VAL A 161 4.15 -6.23 -27.00
CA VAL A 161 4.66 -6.61 -25.68
C VAL A 161 5.45 -5.43 -25.11
N SER A 162 5.38 -5.22 -23.80
CA SER A 162 6.06 -4.12 -23.10
C SER A 162 6.95 -4.62 -21.96
N PHE A 163 8.02 -3.88 -21.74
CA PHE A 163 8.80 -3.93 -20.52
C PHE A 163 8.99 -2.50 -20.00
N GLN A 164 8.80 -2.31 -18.70
CA GLN A 164 9.14 -1.06 -18.02
C GLN A 164 9.77 -1.32 -16.66
N SER A 165 10.90 -0.68 -16.42
CA SER A 165 11.53 -0.58 -15.10
C SER A 165 11.22 0.78 -14.47
N ASN A 166 10.93 0.80 -13.18
CA ASN A 166 10.73 2.01 -12.40
C ASN A 166 11.66 1.96 -11.18
N GLY A 167 12.45 3.01 -10.98
CA GLY A 167 13.02 3.32 -9.67
C GLY A 167 12.05 4.21 -8.90
N LYS A 168 11.62 3.79 -7.72
CA LYS A 168 10.68 4.52 -6.87
C LYS A 168 11.40 5.05 -5.65
N LEU A 169 11.36 6.36 -5.50
CA LEU A 169 11.93 7.09 -4.37
C LEU A 169 10.81 7.49 -3.44
N ALA A 170 10.82 7.04 -2.19
CA ALA A 170 9.82 7.44 -1.20
C ALA A 170 9.97 8.93 -0.85
N LEU A 171 8.83 9.62 -0.72
CA LEU A 171 8.75 11.02 -0.34
C LEU A 171 8.21 11.14 1.09
N ASP A 172 8.60 12.21 1.78
CA ASP A 172 8.18 12.46 3.16
C ASP A 172 6.67 12.73 3.30
N PRO A 173 6.05 12.27 4.40
CA PRO A 173 6.63 11.44 5.45
C PRO A 173 6.82 9.98 4.99
N ILE A 174 8.03 9.43 5.20
CA ILE A 174 8.40 8.08 4.77
C ILE A 174 7.95 7.05 5.82
N ASN A 175 7.11 6.09 5.44
CA ASN A 175 6.96 4.83 6.16
C ASN A 175 8.30 4.07 6.06
N PRO A 176 8.98 3.81 7.19
CA PRO A 176 10.32 3.21 7.20
C PRO A 176 10.33 1.76 6.71
N ASP A 177 9.16 1.11 6.67
CA ASP A 177 8.99 -0.29 6.27
C ASP A 177 9.34 -0.55 4.80
N VAL A 178 9.10 0.45 3.92
CA VAL A 178 9.39 0.38 2.48
C VAL A 178 9.84 1.76 2.02
N GLN A 179 11.15 1.93 1.85
CA GLN A 179 11.75 3.17 1.38
C GLN A 179 11.79 3.20 -0.15
N ASN A 180 13.00 3.13 -0.72
CA ASN A 180 13.19 3.12 -2.16
C ASN A 180 13.19 1.68 -2.67
N TYR A 181 12.56 1.44 -3.81
CA TYR A 181 12.47 0.11 -4.40
C TYR A 181 12.36 0.19 -5.92
N TYR A 182 12.54 -0.96 -6.58
CA TYR A 182 12.36 -1.10 -8.01
C TYR A 182 11.08 -1.86 -8.34
N GLN A 183 10.46 -1.48 -9.45
CA GLN A 183 9.25 -2.11 -9.94
C GLN A 183 9.40 -2.39 -11.43
N TYR A 184 9.24 -3.64 -11.82
CA TYR A 184 9.33 -4.11 -13.19
C TYR A 184 7.96 -4.56 -13.68
N ASN A 185 7.57 -4.06 -14.85
CA ASN A 185 6.28 -4.33 -15.47
C ASN A 185 6.49 -5.01 -16.82
N PHE A 186 5.89 -6.18 -17.00
CA PHE A 186 5.88 -6.93 -18.25
C PHE A 186 4.44 -7.08 -18.72
N GLY A 187 4.09 -6.54 -19.90
CA GLY A 187 2.70 -6.42 -20.29
C GLY A 187 2.40 -6.68 -21.76
N ILE A 188 1.12 -6.85 -22.02
CA ILE A 188 0.53 -6.75 -23.35
C ILE A 188 -0.10 -5.38 -23.46
N VAL A 189 0.23 -4.69 -24.55
CA VAL A 189 -0.29 -3.36 -24.87
C VAL A 189 -1.26 -3.51 -26.02
N TRP A 190 -2.44 -2.93 -25.88
CA TRP A 190 -3.37 -2.70 -26.96
C TRP A 190 -3.44 -1.21 -27.28
N ARG A 191 -3.35 -0.84 -28.57
CA ARG A 191 -3.58 0.54 -29.03
C ARG A 191 -4.88 0.69 -29.80
N THR A 192 -5.61 1.75 -29.48
CA THR A 192 -6.75 2.20 -30.28
C THR A 192 -6.32 3.30 -31.24
N ASN A 193 -6.57 3.10 -32.53
CA ASN A 193 -6.36 4.12 -33.56
C ASN A 193 -7.65 4.93 -33.75
N PHE A 194 -7.99 5.81 -32.81
CA PHE A 194 -9.10 6.74 -33.02
C PHE A 194 -8.66 7.82 -34.02
N LYS A 195 -9.19 7.79 -35.26
CA LYS A 195 -9.08 8.94 -36.18
C LYS A 195 -9.77 10.14 -35.53
N LYS A 196 -9.03 11.18 -35.14
CA LYS A 196 -9.64 12.43 -34.63
C LYS A 196 -10.34 13.19 -35.75
N VAL A 197 -11.58 13.58 -35.49
CA VAL A 197 -12.27 14.73 -36.10
C VAL A 197 -11.44 15.99 -35.81
N THR A 198 -11.20 16.81 -36.83
CA THR A 198 -10.33 18.00 -36.79
C THR A 198 -11.04 19.20 -36.16
N PRO A 199 -10.48 19.86 -35.13
CA PRO A 199 -10.73 21.28 -34.89
C PRO A 199 -9.51 22.10 -35.30
N SER A 200 -9.76 23.21 -35.98
CA SER A 200 -8.79 24.12 -36.57
C SER A 200 -7.98 24.95 -35.55
N HIS A 201 -6.68 25.12 -35.84
CA HIS A 201 -5.71 26.16 -35.44
C HIS A 201 -5.88 26.96 -34.12
N LYS A 202 -4.88 26.90 -33.21
CA LYS A 202 -3.91 27.98 -32.89
C LYS A 202 -2.95 27.65 -31.72
N SER A 203 -1.83 28.37 -31.74
CA SER A 203 -0.56 28.38 -30.99
C SER A 203 -0.62 28.57 -29.46
N VAL A 204 0.50 28.25 -28.76
CA VAL A 204 0.90 28.55 -27.35
C VAL A 204 -0.02 28.05 -26.23
N ASN A 205 -1.33 28.01 -26.46
CA ASN A 205 -2.33 27.45 -25.55
C ASN A 205 -2.17 25.95 -25.31
N SER A 206 -1.33 25.23 -26.08
CA SER A 206 -1.19 23.78 -25.97
C SER A 206 -0.50 23.32 -24.68
N GLU A 207 0.50 24.05 -24.16
CA GLU A 207 1.19 23.67 -22.91
C GLU A 207 0.39 24.05 -21.67
N LEU A 208 -0.21 25.25 -21.64
CA LEU A 208 -1.15 25.66 -20.60
C LEU A 208 -2.37 24.73 -20.55
N LYS A 209 -2.89 24.35 -21.73
CA LYS A 209 -3.97 23.37 -21.83
C LYS A 209 -3.51 21.96 -21.45
N LEU A 210 -2.28 21.55 -21.77
CA LEU A 210 -1.74 20.27 -21.31
C LEU A 210 -1.60 20.24 -19.79
N LEU A 211 -1.13 21.32 -19.17
CA LEU A 211 -0.98 21.44 -17.71
C LEU A 211 -2.35 21.50 -17.01
N GLU A 212 -3.31 22.19 -17.63
CA GLU A 212 -4.68 22.29 -17.12
C GLU A 212 -5.44 20.96 -17.32
N ASP A 213 -5.24 20.27 -18.44
CA ASP A 213 -5.75 18.94 -18.71
C ASP A 213 -5.08 17.91 -17.79
N GLN A 214 -3.78 18.02 -17.49
CA GLN A 214 -3.07 17.22 -16.48
C GLN A 214 -3.65 17.43 -15.09
N LYS A 215 -3.87 18.70 -14.68
CA LYS A 215 -4.49 19.02 -13.39
C LYS A 215 -5.93 18.52 -13.33
N LYS A 216 -6.73 18.73 -14.38
CA LYS A 216 -8.11 18.22 -14.47
C LYS A 216 -8.14 16.70 -14.44
N MET A 217 -7.26 16.03 -15.18
CA MET A 217 -7.16 14.56 -15.16
C MET A 217 -6.66 14.03 -13.82
N GLY A 218 -5.74 14.73 -13.13
CA GLY A 218 -5.34 14.43 -11.76
C GLY A 218 -6.51 14.53 -10.79
N GLN A 219 -7.29 15.61 -10.86
CA GLN A 219 -8.50 15.80 -10.04
C GLN A 219 -9.60 14.79 -10.40
N ILE A 220 -9.73 14.39 -11.66
CA ILE A 220 -10.69 13.36 -12.08
C ILE A 220 -10.22 12.00 -11.58
N ALA A 221 -8.92 11.68 -11.67
CA ALA A 221 -8.36 10.44 -11.16
C ALA A 221 -8.50 10.35 -9.64
N GLU A 222 -8.26 11.45 -8.91
CA GLU A 222 -8.49 11.56 -7.48
C GLU A 222 -9.98 11.37 -7.14
N LYS A 223 -10.90 12.08 -7.82
CA LYS A 223 -12.35 11.88 -7.64
C LYS A 223 -12.83 10.48 -8.00
N VAL A 224 -12.21 9.84 -8.99
CA VAL A 224 -12.51 8.47 -9.39
C VAL A 224 -11.95 7.49 -8.37
N ALA A 225 -10.74 7.74 -7.85
CA ALA A 225 -10.16 6.99 -6.75
C ALA A 225 -11.03 7.13 -5.48
N ASP A 226 -11.45 8.34 -5.12
CA ASP A 226 -12.37 8.60 -4.01
C ASP A 226 -13.72 7.94 -4.22
N LYS A 227 -14.29 7.98 -5.43
CA LYS A 227 -15.53 7.24 -5.74
C LYS A 227 -15.34 5.74 -5.71
N ILE A 228 -14.19 5.23 -6.14
CA ILE A 228 -13.84 3.82 -6.07
C ILE A 228 -13.64 3.41 -4.61
N ILE A 229 -12.97 4.22 -3.79
CA ILE A 229 -12.80 4.08 -2.35
C ILE A 229 -14.16 4.15 -1.66
N GLU A 230 -15.03 5.11 -2.01
CA GLU A 230 -16.37 5.24 -1.46
C GLU A 230 -17.25 4.06 -1.87
N LYS A 231 -17.12 3.56 -3.11
CA LYS A 231 -17.86 2.40 -3.60
C LYS A 231 -17.31 1.10 -3.00
N MET A 232 -16.01 1.03 -2.72
CA MET A 232 -15.36 -0.07 -1.99
C MET A 232 -15.73 -0.03 -0.52
N ALA A 233 -15.69 1.12 0.15
CA ALA A 233 -16.15 1.36 1.52
C ALA A 233 -17.67 1.19 1.66
N LYS A 234 -18.46 1.48 0.63
CA LYS A 234 -19.90 1.15 0.57
C LYS A 234 -20.13 -0.33 0.30
N ASN A 235 -19.26 -1.00 -0.45
CA ASN A 235 -19.30 -2.45 -0.63
C ASN A 235 -18.81 -3.18 0.62
N GLU A 236 -17.89 -2.61 1.37
CA GLU A 236 -17.39 -3.05 2.67
C GLU A 236 -18.47 -2.78 3.72
N ALA A 237 -19.06 -1.58 3.77
CA ALA A 237 -20.24 -1.29 4.59
C ALA A 237 -21.49 -2.09 4.18
N LYS A 238 -21.63 -2.52 2.91
CA LYS A 238 -22.65 -3.48 2.49
C LYS A 238 -22.30 -4.90 2.89
N LYS A 239 -21.01 -5.28 2.93
CA LYS A 239 -20.53 -6.52 3.54
C LYS A 239 -20.71 -6.48 5.05
N ASP A 240 -20.56 -5.32 5.70
CA ASP A 240 -20.80 -5.11 7.13
C ASP A 240 -22.29 -5.12 7.43
N LYS A 241 -23.14 -4.53 6.57
CA LYS A 241 -24.60 -4.63 6.67
C LYS A 241 -25.12 -6.01 6.33
N LEU A 242 -24.52 -6.73 5.38
CA LEU A 242 -24.83 -8.12 5.07
C LEU A 242 -24.34 -9.03 6.20
N ALA A 243 -23.17 -8.76 6.79
CA ALA A 243 -22.68 -9.43 7.99
C ALA A 243 -23.57 -9.14 9.20
N GLN A 244 -24.04 -7.90 9.39
CA GLN A 244 -25.02 -7.54 10.42
C GLN A 244 -26.40 -8.18 10.17
N ALA A 245 -26.83 -8.31 8.92
CA ALA A 245 -28.05 -9.02 8.52
C ALA A 245 -27.91 -10.55 8.69
N ILE A 246 -26.71 -11.10 8.53
CA ILE A 246 -26.36 -12.50 8.79
C ILE A 246 -26.28 -12.77 10.31
N VAL A 247 -25.74 -11.84 11.09
CA VAL A 247 -25.73 -11.86 12.57
C VAL A 247 -27.13 -11.74 13.16
N SER A 248 -28.09 -11.13 12.44
CA SER A 248 -29.50 -11.08 12.85
C SER A 248 -30.37 -12.20 12.27
N SER A 249 -29.86 -13.02 11.35
CA SER A 249 -30.53 -14.21 10.80
C SER A 249 -29.94 -15.55 11.27
N SER A 250 -28.87 -15.52 12.06
CA SER A 250 -28.18 -16.69 12.63
C SER A 250 -28.95 -17.47 13.71
N ASN A 251 -30.25 -17.18 13.90
CA ASN A 251 -31.16 -18.13 14.57
C ASN A 251 -31.48 -19.37 13.72
N ASN A 252 -30.96 -19.48 12.49
CA ASN A 252 -31.05 -20.71 11.70
C ASN A 252 -29.67 -21.20 11.25
N LYS A 253 -29.33 -22.39 11.76
CA LYS A 253 -28.10 -23.16 11.48
C LYS A 253 -27.96 -23.46 9.99
N THR A 254 -26.92 -22.90 9.37
CA THR A 254 -26.30 -23.49 8.17
C THR A 254 -24.81 -23.18 8.15
N GLU A 255 -24.01 -24.16 7.73
CA GLU A 255 -22.55 -24.22 7.77
C GLU A 255 -21.90 -23.09 6.95
N LEU A 256 -20.95 -22.36 7.55
CA LEU A 256 -20.22 -21.24 6.94
C LEU A 256 -19.26 -21.73 5.86
N ASP A 257 -19.06 -20.95 4.80
CA ASP A 257 -18.16 -21.34 3.71
C ASP A 257 -16.68 -21.32 4.15
N PRO A 258 -15.84 -22.23 3.61
CA PRO A 258 -14.45 -22.40 4.05
C PRO A 258 -13.56 -21.16 3.87
N ASN A 259 -13.82 -20.31 2.88
CA ASN A 259 -13.02 -19.10 2.64
C ASN A 259 -13.34 -17.99 3.65
N THR A 260 -14.60 -17.92 4.09
CA THR A 260 -15.01 -17.02 5.18
C THR A 260 -14.42 -17.47 6.51
N SER A 261 -14.44 -18.77 6.81
CA SER A 261 -13.78 -19.33 7.99
C SER A 261 -12.29 -19.03 8.02
N ALA A 262 -11.58 -19.20 6.89
CA ALA A 262 -10.13 -18.92 6.80
C ALA A 262 -9.77 -17.45 7.04
N ARG A 263 -10.61 -16.51 6.57
CA ARG A 263 -10.37 -15.06 6.74
C ARG A 263 -10.68 -14.58 8.15
N ILE A 264 -11.70 -15.14 8.79
CA ILE A 264 -12.04 -14.90 10.21
C ILE A 264 -10.95 -15.48 11.12
N LEU A 265 -10.40 -16.65 10.78
CA LEU A 265 -9.27 -17.25 11.49
C LEU A 265 -8.02 -16.35 11.44
N ALA A 266 -7.73 -15.77 10.28
CA ALA A 266 -6.58 -14.87 10.10
C ALA A 266 -6.70 -13.62 10.99
N SER A 267 -7.84 -12.92 10.99
CA SER A 267 -8.03 -11.72 11.84
C SER A 267 -8.08 -12.05 13.33
N ARG A 268 -8.53 -13.24 13.73
CA ARG A 268 -8.49 -13.68 15.12
C ARG A 268 -7.08 -14.02 15.58
N SER A 269 -6.25 -14.61 14.72
CA SER A 269 -4.85 -14.94 15.05
C SER A 269 -4.03 -13.72 15.48
N ASP A 270 -4.43 -12.53 15.03
CA ASP A 270 -3.80 -11.26 15.39
C ASP A 270 -3.99 -10.85 16.85
N TYR A 271 -5.12 -11.20 17.44
CA TYR A 271 -5.51 -10.77 18.78
C TYR A 271 -5.39 -11.88 19.84
N GLY A 272 -5.28 -13.14 19.39
CA GLY A 272 -4.92 -14.26 20.24
C GLY A 272 -3.41 -14.33 20.51
N GLY A 273 -3.03 -14.86 21.67
CA GLY A 273 -1.64 -15.14 22.00
C GLY A 273 -1.30 -14.95 23.46
N ASN A 274 0.01 -15.03 23.76
CA ASN A 274 0.57 -14.84 25.08
C ASN A 274 1.15 -13.42 25.23
N TRP A 275 1.02 -12.85 26.42
CA TRP A 275 1.35 -11.46 26.73
C TRP A 275 2.07 -11.37 28.06
N TYR A 276 3.09 -10.52 28.16
CA TYR A 276 3.72 -10.16 29.43
C TYR A 276 3.14 -8.83 29.90
N ILE A 277 2.33 -8.87 30.97
CA ILE A 277 1.54 -7.71 31.42
C ILE A 277 1.93 -7.31 32.84
N SER A 278 2.26 -6.04 33.01
CA SER A 278 2.42 -5.41 34.32
C SER A 278 1.10 -4.81 34.79
N VAL A 279 0.83 -4.91 36.09
CA VAL A 279 -0.40 -4.40 36.72
C VAL A 279 -0.04 -3.32 37.69
N SER A 280 -0.70 -2.17 37.62
CA SER A 280 -0.46 -1.03 38.49
C SER A 280 -1.76 -0.41 39.00
N LYS A 281 -1.66 0.31 40.13
CA LYS A 281 -2.76 1.15 40.63
C LYS A 281 -2.82 2.46 39.84
N LYS A 282 -3.93 3.18 39.96
CA LYS A 282 -4.12 4.52 39.35
C LYS A 282 -3.01 5.54 39.70
N ASN A 283 -2.35 5.39 40.84
CA ASN A 283 -1.23 6.24 41.26
C ASN A 283 0.14 5.82 40.66
N GLY A 284 0.17 4.84 39.74
CA GLY A 284 1.38 4.32 39.10
C GLY A 284 2.15 3.27 39.91
N SER A 285 1.72 2.94 41.14
CA SER A 285 2.37 1.90 41.95
C SER A 285 2.17 0.53 41.30
N LYS A 286 3.25 -0.14 40.92
CA LYS A 286 3.20 -1.49 40.34
C LYS A 286 2.87 -2.53 41.42
N ILE A 287 1.95 -3.42 41.09
CA ILE A 287 1.49 -4.55 41.92
C ILE A 287 2.13 -5.85 41.40
N PHE A 288 2.11 -6.03 40.08
CA PHE A 288 2.68 -7.18 39.40
C PHE A 288 3.54 -6.71 38.22
N ASN A 289 4.62 -7.42 37.94
CA ASN A 289 5.52 -7.14 36.83
C ASN A 289 5.50 -8.29 35.84
N ASN A 290 5.17 -7.99 34.58
CA ASN A 290 5.31 -8.88 33.43
C ASN A 290 4.71 -10.28 33.63
N VAL A 291 3.53 -10.35 34.25
CA VAL A 291 2.80 -11.59 34.45
C VAL A 291 2.32 -12.12 33.10
N LEU A 292 2.52 -13.41 32.86
CA LEU A 292 2.06 -14.08 31.65
C LEU A 292 0.53 -14.13 31.62
N HIS A 293 -0.05 -13.48 30.62
CA HIS A 293 -1.46 -13.55 30.28
C HIS A 293 -1.63 -14.21 28.92
N SER A 294 -2.84 -14.69 28.63
CA SER A 294 -3.23 -15.26 27.35
C SER A 294 -4.55 -14.67 26.90
N THR A 295 -4.69 -14.54 25.58
CA THR A 295 -5.96 -14.26 24.93
C THR A 295 -6.29 -15.35 23.92
N ASN A 296 -7.51 -15.89 23.97
CA ASN A 296 -7.91 -16.98 23.09
C ASN A 296 -9.40 -16.96 22.76
N PHE A 297 -9.74 -17.34 21.54
CA PHE A 297 -11.13 -17.38 21.09
C PHE A 297 -11.78 -18.72 21.45
N PRO A 298 -12.95 -18.73 22.11
CA PRO A 298 -13.64 -19.97 22.49
C PRO A 298 -14.37 -20.65 21.33
N SER A 299 -14.80 -19.88 20.32
CA SER A 299 -15.47 -20.38 19.12
C SER A 299 -15.05 -19.53 17.91
N LEU A 300 -15.42 -19.96 16.71
CA LEU A 300 -15.27 -19.15 15.48
C LEU A 300 -16.47 -18.23 15.23
N ASP A 301 -17.54 -18.39 16.01
CA ASP A 301 -18.89 -17.92 15.67
C ASP A 301 -19.30 -16.67 16.46
N ASP A 302 -18.53 -16.27 17.48
CA ASP A 302 -18.76 -15.08 18.30
C ASP A 302 -17.59 -14.09 18.18
N ASN A 303 -17.76 -12.79 18.46
CA ASN A 303 -16.64 -11.84 18.57
C ASN A 303 -16.09 -11.77 20.01
N THR A 304 -16.28 -12.84 20.79
CA THR A 304 -15.82 -12.88 22.17
C THR A 304 -14.46 -13.54 22.26
N MET A 305 -13.62 -13.02 23.16
CA MET A 305 -12.30 -13.57 23.42
C MET A 305 -12.16 -13.78 24.93
N TRP A 306 -11.49 -14.85 25.35
CA TRP A 306 -11.05 -14.97 26.73
C TRP A 306 -9.79 -14.14 26.92
N ILE A 307 -9.71 -13.43 28.04
CA ILE A 307 -8.45 -12.92 28.58
C ILE A 307 -8.19 -13.63 29.90
N SER A 308 -6.97 -14.11 30.11
CA SER A 308 -6.64 -14.86 31.32
C SER A 308 -5.20 -14.68 31.76
N ASP A 309 -4.97 -14.55 33.07
CA ASP A 309 -3.63 -14.54 33.67
C ASP A 309 -3.20 -15.92 34.22
N ASP A 310 -4.00 -16.97 33.99
CA ASP A 310 -3.75 -18.32 34.51
C ASP A 310 -3.45 -18.37 36.02
N LYS A 311 -4.09 -17.49 36.80
CA LYS A 311 -3.88 -17.31 38.25
C LYS A 311 -2.46 -16.85 38.65
N LYS A 312 -1.69 -16.27 37.73
CA LYS A 312 -0.32 -15.79 37.97
C LYS A 312 -0.24 -14.34 38.44
N GLY A 313 -1.34 -13.59 38.37
CA GLY A 313 -1.43 -12.20 38.80
C GLY A 313 -2.69 -11.95 39.65
N THR A 314 -3.63 -11.18 39.12
CA THR A 314 -4.90 -10.82 39.78
C THR A 314 -5.95 -11.92 39.74
N TRP A 315 -5.62 -13.09 39.22
CA TRP A 315 -6.55 -14.21 38.98
C TRP A 315 -7.69 -13.78 38.06
N LEU A 316 -7.32 -13.13 36.97
CA LEU A 316 -8.22 -12.68 35.92
C LEU A 316 -8.52 -13.84 34.97
N LYS A 317 -9.79 -14.16 34.79
CA LYS A 317 -10.28 -14.87 33.61
C LYS A 317 -11.71 -14.47 33.29
N CYS A 318 -11.92 -13.73 32.21
CA CYS A 318 -13.27 -13.35 31.77
C CYS A 318 -13.35 -13.35 30.24
N LYS A 319 -14.59 -13.33 29.73
CA LYS A 319 -14.83 -13.01 28.33
C LYS A 319 -14.75 -11.50 28.13
N ILE A 320 -14.29 -11.10 26.96
CA ILE A 320 -14.28 -9.73 26.47
C ILE A 320 -14.95 -9.70 25.10
N ASP A 321 -15.66 -8.62 24.83
CA ASP A 321 -16.15 -8.28 23.50
C ASP A 321 -15.01 -7.58 22.75
N LEU A 322 -14.54 -8.19 21.66
CA LEU A 322 -13.45 -7.67 20.85
C LEU A 322 -13.99 -7.09 19.55
N ASN A 323 -13.58 -5.87 19.25
CA ASN A 323 -13.73 -5.29 17.93
C ASN A 323 -12.51 -5.68 17.07
N LEU A 324 -12.73 -6.62 16.15
CA LEU A 324 -11.70 -7.10 15.22
C LEU A 324 -11.22 -6.04 14.21
N PHE A 325 -11.91 -4.90 14.08
CA PHE A 325 -11.53 -3.84 13.14
C PHE A 325 -10.39 -2.98 13.69
N ASP A 326 -10.47 -2.61 14.96
CA ASP A 326 -9.54 -1.67 15.57
C ASP A 326 -8.82 -2.23 16.80
N GLY A 327 -9.11 -3.47 17.21
CA GLY A 327 -8.50 -4.08 18.39
C GLY A 327 -8.96 -3.48 19.72
N THR A 328 -10.05 -2.71 19.74
CA THR A 328 -10.68 -2.28 21.00
C THR A 328 -11.43 -3.44 21.63
N PHE A 329 -11.44 -3.51 22.96
CA PHE A 329 -12.20 -4.52 23.68
C PHE A 329 -12.72 -4.02 25.02
N SER A 330 -13.78 -4.67 25.50
CA SER A 330 -14.41 -4.35 26.77
C SER A 330 -15.08 -5.57 27.39
N ALA A 331 -15.38 -5.48 28.68
CA ALA A 331 -16.26 -6.40 29.38
C ALA A 331 -17.09 -5.61 30.39
N THR A 332 -18.38 -5.90 30.50
CA THR A 332 -19.27 -5.18 31.42
C THR A 332 -19.83 -6.16 32.44
N SER A 333 -19.35 -6.09 33.70
CA SER A 333 -19.76 -7.02 34.76
C SER A 333 -19.68 -8.50 34.37
N GLU A 334 -18.63 -8.88 33.64
CA GLU A 334 -18.43 -10.26 33.20
C GLU A 334 -17.97 -11.16 34.34
N PRO A 335 -18.47 -12.40 34.47
CA PRO A 335 -18.00 -13.32 35.50
C PRO A 335 -16.48 -13.52 35.45
N ASN A 336 -15.82 -13.36 36.59
CA ASN A 336 -14.43 -13.77 36.72
C ASN A 336 -14.42 -15.29 37.03
N VAL A 337 -13.91 -16.10 36.11
CA VAL A 337 -13.93 -17.57 36.24
C VAL A 337 -12.95 -18.06 37.32
N PHE A 338 -11.90 -17.30 37.59
CA PHE A 338 -10.84 -17.70 38.52
C PHE A 338 -10.99 -17.17 39.94
N ASP A 339 -11.91 -16.23 40.17
CA ASP A 339 -12.19 -15.69 41.51
C ASP A 339 -13.67 -15.30 41.67
N LYS A 340 -14.10 -14.94 42.87
CA LYS A 340 -15.48 -14.53 43.14
C LYS A 340 -15.78 -13.17 42.51
N GLY A 341 -17.00 -13.03 41.99
CA GLY A 341 -17.53 -11.77 41.49
C GLY A 341 -17.35 -11.58 40.00
N THR A 342 -17.44 -10.32 39.57
CA THR A 342 -17.38 -9.92 38.17
C THR A 342 -16.24 -8.96 37.94
N VAL A 343 -15.82 -8.83 36.68
CA VAL A 343 -14.84 -7.85 36.22
C VAL A 343 -15.45 -6.97 35.15
N THR A 344 -15.20 -5.67 35.26
CA THR A 344 -15.49 -4.69 34.22
C THR A 344 -14.17 -4.24 33.61
N ILE A 345 -14.04 -4.43 32.30
CA ILE A 345 -12.87 -4.01 31.52
C ILE A 345 -13.25 -2.82 30.65
N THR A 346 -12.49 -1.73 30.78
CA THR A 346 -12.65 -0.50 30.00
C THR A 346 -11.34 -0.11 29.36
N GLU A 347 -11.42 0.71 28.30
CA GLU A 347 -10.25 1.21 27.56
C GLU A 347 -9.33 0.08 27.08
N GLY A 348 -9.90 -1.09 26.78
CA GLY A 348 -9.14 -2.22 26.27
C GLY A 348 -8.69 -1.94 24.84
N LYS A 349 -7.39 -2.10 24.59
CA LYS A 349 -6.78 -1.92 23.27
C LYS A 349 -5.63 -2.90 23.06
N ILE A 350 -5.64 -3.54 21.89
CA ILE A 350 -4.45 -4.20 21.33
C ILE A 350 -3.93 -3.33 20.18
N GLU A 351 -2.69 -2.87 20.31
CA GLU A 351 -2.04 -1.98 19.35
C GLU A 351 -0.87 -2.71 18.67
N LYS A 352 -0.91 -2.79 17.34
CA LYS A 352 0.11 -3.52 16.57
C LYS A 352 1.45 -2.80 16.59
N GLY A 353 2.52 -3.53 16.91
CA GLY A 353 3.89 -3.00 16.91
C GLY A 353 4.14 -1.79 17.81
N ALA A 354 3.37 -1.64 18.89
CA ALA A 354 3.39 -0.47 19.77
C ALA A 354 4.18 -0.68 21.09
N ALA A 355 4.89 -1.80 21.23
CA ALA A 355 5.72 -2.11 22.38
C ALA A 355 7.06 -2.73 21.98
N LEU A 356 7.98 -2.82 22.95
CA LEU A 356 9.26 -3.50 22.82
C LEU A 356 9.31 -4.69 23.80
N SER A 357 9.83 -5.83 23.34
CA SER A 357 10.15 -6.97 24.19
C SER A 357 11.34 -6.65 25.11
N LYS A 358 11.67 -7.57 26.02
CA LYS A 358 12.83 -7.48 26.93
C LYS A 358 14.15 -7.24 26.18
N THR A 359 14.34 -7.88 25.03
CA THR A 359 15.53 -7.72 24.18
C THR A 359 15.39 -6.62 23.12
N GLY A 360 14.27 -5.91 23.09
CA GLY A 360 14.05 -4.75 22.21
C GLY A 360 13.38 -5.07 20.87
N HIS A 361 12.77 -6.25 20.69
CA HIS A 361 11.98 -6.55 19.50
C HIS A 361 10.68 -5.77 19.50
N ILE A 362 10.30 -5.18 18.36
CA ILE A 362 9.00 -4.54 18.19
C ILE A 362 7.92 -5.62 18.23
N VAL A 363 6.96 -5.47 19.15
CA VAL A 363 5.86 -6.41 19.40
C VAL A 363 4.56 -5.66 19.65
N ASP A 364 3.43 -6.36 19.60
CA ASP A 364 2.12 -5.77 19.89
C ASP A 364 2.02 -5.34 21.36
N LYS A 365 1.36 -4.22 21.62
CA LYS A 365 1.02 -3.74 22.96
C LYS A 365 -0.39 -4.17 23.30
N ILE A 366 -0.61 -4.54 24.57
CA ILE A 366 -1.96 -4.69 25.14
C ILE A 366 -2.08 -3.74 26.32
N SER A 367 -3.19 -3.01 26.39
CA SER A 367 -3.53 -2.15 27.52
C SER A 367 -5.01 -2.22 27.84
N PHE A 368 -5.36 -2.17 29.12
CA PHE A 368 -6.74 -2.06 29.58
C PHE A 368 -6.81 -1.61 31.03
N LYS A 369 -7.99 -1.15 31.44
CA LYS A 369 -8.35 -0.95 32.84
C LYS A 369 -9.29 -2.05 33.28
N ALA A 370 -9.09 -2.59 34.47
CA ALA A 370 -10.03 -3.54 35.06
C ALA A 370 -10.45 -3.10 36.46
N GLN A 371 -11.74 -3.29 36.74
CA GLN A 371 -12.34 -3.10 38.05
C GLN A 371 -13.01 -4.41 38.45
N PHE A 372 -12.64 -4.93 39.61
CA PHE A 372 -13.21 -6.15 40.16
C PHE A 372 -14.35 -5.79 41.11
N SER A 373 -15.46 -6.53 41.06
CA SER A 373 -16.67 -6.20 41.82
C SER A 373 -16.50 -6.26 43.33
N TYR A 374 -15.54 -7.06 43.83
CA TYR A 374 -15.20 -7.13 45.25
C TYR A 374 -14.33 -5.95 45.72
N ASP A 375 -13.75 -5.18 44.79
CA ASP A 375 -12.96 -3.99 45.07
C ASP A 375 -13.34 -2.82 44.14
N PRO A 376 -14.58 -2.31 44.25
CA PRO A 376 -15.12 -1.34 43.30
C PRO A 376 -14.44 0.04 43.38
N ASN A 377 -13.68 0.32 44.43
CA ASN A 377 -13.01 1.63 44.57
C ASN A 377 -11.62 1.65 43.91
N ASN A 378 -11.11 0.51 43.46
CA ASN A 378 -9.79 0.40 42.86
C ASN A 378 -9.90 -0.02 41.40
N VAL A 379 -9.46 0.87 40.51
CA VAL A 379 -9.25 0.56 39.09
C VAL A 379 -7.78 0.23 38.89
N LEU A 380 -7.52 -0.97 38.39
CA LEU A 380 -6.19 -1.45 38.05
C LEU A 380 -5.91 -1.19 36.57
N ILE A 381 -4.67 -0.81 36.27
CA ILE A 381 -4.17 -0.55 34.93
C ILE A 381 -3.26 -1.71 34.54
N PHE A 382 -3.60 -2.36 33.44
CA PHE A 382 -2.87 -3.47 32.85
C PHE A 382 -2.20 -2.95 31.58
N GLU A 383 -0.88 -3.07 31.51
CA GLU A 383 -0.11 -2.72 30.32
C GLU A 383 0.99 -3.74 30.08
N GLY A 384 1.12 -4.18 28.85
CA GLY A 384 2.06 -5.22 28.50
C GLY A 384 2.33 -5.32 27.01
N HIS A 385 3.09 -6.34 26.67
CA HIS A 385 3.47 -6.60 25.29
C HIS A 385 3.33 -8.09 24.93
N LYS A 386 3.20 -8.37 23.64
CA LYS A 386 3.10 -9.74 23.14
C LYS A 386 4.41 -10.48 23.39
N SER A 387 4.31 -11.75 23.79
CA SER A 387 5.46 -12.64 23.90
C SER A 387 6.00 -12.97 22.51
N THR A 388 7.33 -13.01 22.38
CA THR A 388 8.00 -13.44 21.14
C THR A 388 8.13 -14.97 21.06
N GLY A 389 7.87 -15.68 22.16
CA GLY A 389 8.11 -17.12 22.29
C GLY A 389 9.60 -17.50 22.36
N GLN A 390 10.51 -16.53 22.42
CA GLN A 390 11.94 -16.77 22.62
C GLN A 390 12.27 -16.73 24.11
N GLU A 391 13.04 -17.71 24.58
CA GLU A 391 13.45 -17.82 26.00
C GLU A 391 14.13 -16.54 26.53
N VAL A 392 14.90 -15.86 25.68
CA VAL A 392 15.60 -14.61 26.02
C VAL A 392 14.66 -13.44 26.34
N ASP A 393 13.41 -13.51 25.90
CA ASP A 393 12.37 -12.51 26.11
C ASP A 393 11.37 -12.87 27.22
N GLU A 394 11.58 -13.98 27.92
CA GLU A 394 10.76 -14.40 29.05
C GLU A 394 11.16 -13.67 30.36
N TYR A 395 10.22 -13.61 31.32
CA TYR A 395 10.35 -12.84 32.57
C TYR A 395 10.37 -13.70 33.83
#